data_AF-A0A0C9U959-F1
#
_entry.id   AF-A0A0C9U959-F1
#
_cell.length_a   1.000
_cell.length_b   1.000
_cell.length_c   1.000
_cell.angle_alpha   90.00
_cell.angle_beta   90.00
_cell.angle_gamma   90.00
#
_symmetry.space_group_name_H-M   'P 1'
#
loop_
_entity.id
_entity.type
_entity.pdbx_description
1 polymer ?
#
loop_
_entity_poly.entity_id
_entity_poly.type
_entity_poly.pdbx_seq_one_letter_code
_entity_poly.pdbx_strand_id
1 'polypeptide(L)'
;MVDILASATVLARVVLPKGIDIEVSVKRLWVDCLVYDGPISNDEPVEFNPGRRSSFDDDSEPPLPEPMPLPNPIPARAFGRITPRTWLNATSASLPVENDGPESSGDGRSVYVRADVVDVPLEVLPGRQNELRRFVTKVLFSKEPVKAGIQGVAAVGITVPGLTGTSRQPRVEGGELILTGLPFEGDVNVGGRSTGV
;
A
#
# COMPACT_ATOMS: atom_id res chain seq x y z
N MET A 1 -3.96 -21.98 17.14
CA MET A 1 -4.41 -20.71 16.54
C MET A 1 -4.07 -20.81 15.08
N VAL A 2 -5.03 -20.64 14.17
CA VAL A 2 -4.77 -20.73 12.72
C VAL A 2 -4.43 -19.32 12.28
N ASP A 3 -3.20 -19.09 11.85
CA ASP A 3 -2.80 -17.82 11.28
C ASP A 3 -3.38 -17.74 9.87
N ILE A 4 -4.21 -16.72 9.63
CA ILE A 4 -4.70 -16.42 8.28
C ILE A 4 -3.63 -15.58 7.62
N LEU A 5 -3.01 -16.12 6.57
CA LEU A 5 -1.99 -15.43 5.80
C LEU A 5 -2.64 -14.84 4.54
N ALA A 6 -2.27 -13.60 4.23
CA ALA A 6 -2.70 -12.86 3.05
C ALA A 6 -1.53 -12.70 2.08
N SER A 7 -1.79 -13.02 0.82
CA SER A 7 -0.88 -12.79 -0.29
C SER A 7 -1.61 -12.02 -1.38
N ALA A 8 -0.95 -11.01 -1.97
CA ALA A 8 -1.54 -10.14 -2.98
C ALA A 8 -0.45 -9.51 -3.85
N THR A 9 -0.78 -9.18 -5.09
CA THR A 9 0.05 -8.27 -5.91
C THR A 9 -0.55 -6.88 -5.82
N VAL A 10 0.21 -5.93 -5.29
CA VAL A 10 -0.14 -4.51 -5.27
C VAL A 10 0.29 -3.89 -6.58
N LEU A 11 -0.66 -3.30 -7.29
CA LEU A 11 -0.42 -2.47 -8.48
C LEU A 11 -0.84 -1.04 -8.16
N ALA A 12 0.07 -0.08 -8.25
CA ALA A 12 -0.20 1.33 -8.02
C ALA A 12 0.22 2.18 -9.21
N ARG A 13 -0.51 3.27 -9.47
CA ARG A 13 -0.15 4.31 -10.43
C ARG A 13 0.13 5.60 -9.66
N VAL A 14 1.40 6.00 -9.64
CA VAL A 14 1.84 7.27 -9.08
C VAL A 14 1.78 8.31 -10.20
N VAL A 15 1.02 9.39 -9.99
CA VAL A 15 0.94 10.51 -10.94
C VAL A 15 1.68 11.70 -10.35
N LEU A 16 2.70 12.18 -11.05
CA LEU A 16 3.43 13.36 -10.61
C LEU A 16 2.63 14.65 -10.91
N PRO A 17 2.75 15.70 -10.08
CA PRO A 17 2.17 17.00 -10.37
C PRO A 17 2.64 17.57 -11.71
N LYS A 18 1.83 18.45 -12.30
CA LYS A 18 2.20 19.21 -13.49
C LYS A 18 3.56 19.90 -13.31
N GLY A 19 4.39 19.82 -14.35
CA GLY A 19 5.73 20.45 -14.36
C GLY A 19 6.81 19.67 -13.62
N ILE A 20 6.46 18.53 -13.01
CA ILE A 20 7.44 17.59 -12.45
C ILE A 20 7.56 16.41 -13.41
N ASP A 21 8.62 16.43 -14.22
CA ASP A 21 9.03 15.30 -15.06
C ASP A 21 10.33 14.72 -14.49
N ILE A 22 10.16 13.89 -13.46
CA ILE A 22 11.27 13.25 -12.77
C ILE A 22 11.03 11.74 -12.82
N GLU A 23 12.08 11.00 -13.16
CA GLU A 23 12.05 9.55 -13.05
C GLU A 23 12.04 9.14 -11.58
N VAL A 24 11.05 8.36 -11.17
CA VAL A 24 10.95 7.83 -9.81
C VAL A 24 10.95 6.32 -9.91
N SER A 25 11.84 5.67 -9.17
CA SER A 25 11.81 4.21 -9.01
C SER A 25 11.45 3.84 -7.59
N VAL A 26 10.49 2.94 -7.42
CA VAL A 26 10.08 2.43 -6.10
C VAL A 26 10.82 1.13 -5.84
N LYS A 27 11.55 1.07 -4.73
CA LYS A 27 12.35 -0.08 -4.32
C LYS A 27 11.69 -0.88 -3.21
N ARG A 28 10.96 -0.19 -2.32
CA ARG A 28 10.35 -0.78 -1.13
C ARG A 28 8.92 -0.30 -0.97
N LEU A 29 8.07 -1.19 -0.48
CA LEU A 29 6.70 -0.90 -0.09
C LEU A 29 6.45 -1.47 1.31
N TRP A 30 5.77 -0.70 2.15
CA TRP A 30 5.22 -1.18 3.40
C TRP A 30 3.79 -0.66 3.52
N VAL A 31 2.87 -1.46 4.05
CA VAL A 31 1.46 -1.11 4.14
C VAL A 31 0.91 -1.48 5.50
N ASP A 32 -0.02 -0.69 6.02
CA ASP A 32 -0.70 -0.97 7.25
C ASP A 32 -2.17 -0.62 7.09
N CYS A 33 -3.02 -1.65 7.04
CA CYS A 33 -4.41 -1.47 6.66
C CYS A 33 -5.38 -2.32 7.47
N LEU A 34 -6.59 -1.79 7.61
CA LEU A 34 -7.75 -2.47 8.14
C LEU A 34 -8.51 -3.15 7.00
N VAL A 35 -9.12 -4.29 7.33
CA VAL A 35 -9.93 -5.11 6.41
C VAL A 35 -11.38 -5.12 6.87
N TYR A 36 -12.29 -4.85 5.94
CA TYR A 36 -13.71 -4.63 6.18
C TYR A 36 -14.58 -5.70 5.52
N ASP A 37 -15.68 -6.08 6.20
CA ASP A 37 -16.72 -6.95 5.63
C ASP A 37 -17.59 -6.14 4.66
N GLY A 38 -17.24 -6.18 3.37
CA GLY A 38 -17.86 -5.42 2.28
C GLY A 38 -17.10 -4.13 1.90
N PRO A 39 -17.58 -3.36 0.92
CA PRO A 39 -16.84 -2.22 0.38
C PRO A 39 -16.66 -1.09 1.39
N ILE A 40 -15.59 -0.30 1.20
CA ILE A 40 -15.38 0.97 1.91
C ILE A 40 -16.47 1.95 1.46
N SER A 41 -17.17 2.55 2.42
CA SER A 41 -18.09 3.66 2.16
C SER A 41 -17.40 4.93 2.65
N ASN A 42 -17.37 5.98 1.83
CA ASN A 42 -16.69 7.26 2.10
C ASN A 42 -17.22 8.04 3.33
N ASP A 43 -18.08 7.42 4.14
CA ASP A 43 -18.81 8.07 5.24
C ASP A 43 -18.05 8.03 6.58
N GLU A 44 -16.94 7.28 6.71
CA GLU A 44 -16.09 7.30 7.90
C GLU A 44 -14.68 7.82 7.57
N PRO A 45 -14.38 9.12 7.81
CA PRO A 45 -13.04 9.64 7.66
C PRO A 45 -12.14 9.02 8.73
N VAL A 46 -11.26 8.11 8.32
CA VAL A 46 -10.16 7.66 9.18
C VAL A 46 -9.06 8.72 9.06
N GLU A 47 -8.90 9.54 10.09
CA GLU A 47 -7.81 10.51 10.14
C GLU A 47 -6.48 9.78 10.27
N PHE A 48 -5.73 9.73 9.17
CA PHE A 48 -4.38 9.22 9.13
C PHE A 48 -3.43 10.36 9.49
N ASN A 49 -2.77 10.27 10.65
CA ASN A 49 -1.74 11.23 11.02
C ASN A 49 -0.40 10.77 10.40
N PRO A 50 0.10 11.44 9.34
CA PRO A 50 1.31 10.98 8.66
C PRO A 50 2.50 11.10 9.61
N GLY A 51 3.16 9.96 9.88
CA GLY A 51 4.35 9.89 10.72
C GLY A 51 5.48 10.83 10.27
N ARG A 52 6.34 11.20 11.23
CA ARG A 52 7.50 12.09 11.02
C ARG A 52 8.50 11.55 10.00
N ARG A 53 9.04 12.43 9.17
CA ARG A 53 10.17 12.14 8.25
C ARG A 53 11.43 11.84 9.04
N SER A 54 12.14 10.78 8.67
CA SER A 54 13.43 10.40 9.25
C SER A 54 14.44 10.08 8.15
N SER A 55 15.61 10.71 8.22
CA SER A 55 16.79 10.37 7.43
C SER A 55 17.68 9.43 8.25
N PHE A 56 18.10 8.29 7.68
CA PHE A 56 18.97 7.33 8.35
C PHE A 56 20.28 7.15 7.58
N ASP A 57 21.36 6.90 8.31
CA ASP A 57 22.68 6.51 7.79
C ASP A 57 22.74 5.00 7.48
N ASP A 58 23.60 4.63 6.53
CA ASP A 58 23.48 3.55 5.55
C ASP A 58 24.34 2.30 5.85
N ASP A 59 23.66 1.14 5.95
CA ASP A 59 24.12 -0.27 5.79
C ASP A 59 23.07 -1.29 6.33
N SER A 60 21.95 -0.82 6.90
CA SER A 60 20.87 -1.65 7.44
C SER A 60 19.52 -1.32 6.78
N GLU A 61 18.63 -2.31 6.64
CA GLU A 61 17.25 -2.10 6.18
C GLU A 61 16.62 -0.92 6.96
N PRO A 62 16.00 0.07 6.28
CA PRO A 62 15.43 1.22 6.97
C PRO A 62 14.43 0.73 8.02
N PRO A 63 14.37 1.37 9.20
CA PRO A 63 13.46 0.93 10.24
C PRO A 63 12.04 0.91 9.71
N LEU A 64 11.26 -0.06 10.17
CA LEU A 64 9.87 -0.19 9.78
C LEU A 64 9.11 1.09 10.18
N PRO A 65 8.21 1.58 9.33
CA PRO A 65 7.30 2.64 9.72
C PRO A 65 6.52 2.22 10.97
N GLU A 66 6.26 3.16 11.86
CA GLU A 66 5.44 2.89 13.04
C GLU A 66 4.01 2.52 12.59
N PRO A 67 3.48 1.36 13.02
CA PRO A 67 2.09 0.99 12.76
C PRO A 67 1.15 2.04 13.33
N MET A 68 0.08 2.34 12.60
CA MET A 68 -0.90 3.30 13.06
C MET A 68 -1.57 2.83 14.36
N PRO A 69 -1.92 3.75 15.27
CA PRO A 69 -2.78 3.39 16.38
C PRO A 69 -4.10 2.86 15.84
N LEU A 70 -4.64 1.83 16.48
CA LEU A 70 -5.98 1.35 16.13
C LEU A 70 -7.00 2.48 16.35
N PRO A 71 -7.92 2.74 15.39
CA PRO A 71 -8.96 3.73 15.60
C PRO A 71 -9.83 3.35 16.80
N ASN A 72 -10.27 4.36 17.55
CA ASN A 72 -11.15 4.19 18.71
C ASN A 72 -12.34 5.16 18.61
N PRO A 73 -13.59 4.67 18.40
CA PRO A 73 -13.95 3.25 18.29
C PRO A 73 -13.42 2.60 17.01
N ILE A 74 -13.24 1.27 17.04
CA ILE A 74 -12.89 0.51 15.82
C ILE A 74 -14.01 0.71 14.80
N PRO A 75 -13.71 1.02 13.53
CA PRO A 75 -14.73 1.31 12.52
C PRO A 75 -15.74 0.17 12.36
N ALA A 76 -16.95 0.50 11.95
CA ALA A 76 -17.96 -0.51 11.69
C ALA A 76 -17.49 -1.46 10.59
N ARG A 77 -17.78 -2.76 10.72
CA ARG A 77 -17.44 -3.82 9.74
C ARG A 77 -15.94 -4.11 9.57
N ALA A 78 -15.04 -3.31 10.15
CA ALA A 78 -13.62 -3.64 10.23
C ALA A 78 -13.44 -4.87 11.13
N PHE A 79 -12.75 -5.89 10.64
CA PHE A 79 -12.56 -7.15 11.35
C PHE A 79 -11.11 -7.59 11.48
N GLY A 80 -10.23 -7.10 10.61
CA GLY A 80 -8.83 -7.51 10.61
C GLY A 80 -7.88 -6.35 10.29
N ARG A 81 -6.60 -6.59 10.55
CA ARG A 81 -5.49 -5.70 10.22
C ARG A 81 -4.38 -6.48 9.53
N ILE A 82 -3.81 -5.91 8.48
CA ILE A 82 -2.65 -6.43 7.78
C ILE A 82 -1.51 -5.45 8.02
N THR A 83 -0.43 -5.95 8.64
CA THR A 83 0.78 -5.16 8.91
C THR A 83 2.01 -6.05 8.65
N PRO A 84 2.68 -5.91 7.49
CA PRO A 84 3.92 -6.60 7.19
C PRO A 84 4.98 -6.34 8.25
N ARG A 85 5.71 -7.40 8.60
CA ARG A 85 6.81 -7.36 9.58
C ARG A 85 8.15 -6.96 8.98
N THR A 86 8.20 -6.75 7.67
CA THR A 86 9.39 -6.36 6.90
C THR A 86 8.96 -5.43 5.77
N TRP A 87 9.91 -4.72 5.16
CA TRP A 87 9.63 -4.07 3.88
C TRP A 87 9.37 -5.12 2.79
N LEU A 88 8.44 -4.82 1.89
CA LEU A 88 8.16 -5.61 0.69
C LEU A 88 9.02 -5.07 -0.46
N ASN A 89 9.66 -5.98 -1.19
CA ASN A 89 10.38 -5.60 -2.40
C ASN A 89 9.39 -5.15 -3.48
N ALA A 90 9.63 -3.97 -4.04
CA ALA A 90 8.82 -3.40 -5.09
C ALA A 90 9.62 -3.28 -6.39
N THR A 91 8.94 -3.50 -7.51
CA THR A 91 9.45 -3.24 -8.85
C THR A 91 8.61 -2.14 -9.49
N SER A 92 9.23 -1.06 -9.94
CA SER A 92 8.55 0.00 -10.68
C SER A 92 8.89 -0.04 -12.17
N ALA A 93 7.89 0.22 -13.01
CA ALA A 93 8.08 0.49 -14.43
C ALA A 93 7.50 1.88 -14.75
N SER A 94 8.34 2.77 -15.29
CA SER A 94 7.84 4.03 -15.84
C SER A 94 7.46 3.84 -17.30
N LEU A 95 6.27 4.26 -17.69
CA LEU A 95 5.96 4.44 -19.10
C LEU A 95 6.42 5.85 -19.53
N PRO A 96 6.95 6.02 -20.75
CA PRO A 96 7.16 7.35 -21.32
C PRO A 96 5.82 8.09 -21.36
N VAL A 97 5.85 9.41 -21.17
CA VAL A 97 4.67 10.25 -21.41
C VAL A 97 4.34 10.16 -22.90
N GLU A 98 3.28 9.44 -23.26
CA GLU A 98 2.73 9.52 -24.61
C GLU A 98 2.24 10.98 -24.78
N ASN A 99 2.94 11.73 -25.62
CA ASN A 99 2.54 13.09 -26.02
C ASN A 99 1.33 12.99 -26.96
N ASP A 100 0.18 12.59 -26.43
CA ASP A 100 -1.07 12.59 -27.18
C ASP A 100 -1.74 13.97 -27.08
N GLY A 101 -1.30 14.84 -27.98
CA GLY A 101 -2.04 16.00 -28.46
C GLY A 101 -2.16 17.20 -27.50
N PRO A 102 -2.58 18.36 -28.03
CA PRO A 102 -2.66 19.63 -27.30
C PRO A 102 -3.74 19.67 -26.20
N GLU A 103 -4.43 18.55 -25.94
CA GLU A 103 -5.54 18.46 -24.98
C GLU A 103 -5.38 17.31 -23.98
N SER A 104 -4.17 16.77 -23.81
CA SER A 104 -3.92 15.78 -22.76
C SER A 104 -4.02 16.43 -21.38
N SER A 105 -5.04 15.98 -20.67
CA SER A 105 -5.40 16.30 -19.29
C SER A 105 -4.18 16.52 -18.41
N GLY A 106 -4.31 17.52 -17.56
CA GLY A 106 -3.24 18.14 -16.82
C GLY A 106 -2.51 17.31 -15.75
N ASP A 107 -2.01 16.14 -16.09
CA ASP A 107 -1.27 15.27 -15.19
C ASP A 107 0.20 15.21 -15.65
N GLY A 108 1.14 15.14 -14.70
CA GLY A 108 2.57 14.94 -15.00
C GLY A 108 2.88 13.48 -15.35
N ARG A 109 4.17 13.12 -15.35
CA ARG A 109 4.61 11.75 -15.62
C ARG A 109 3.95 10.75 -14.67
N SER A 110 3.54 9.58 -15.18
CA SER A 110 3.00 8.49 -14.36
C SER A 110 3.97 7.31 -14.23
N VAL A 111 4.13 6.79 -13.02
CA VAL A 111 4.94 5.61 -12.71
C VAL A 111 4.04 4.49 -12.21
N TYR A 112 4.19 3.29 -12.79
CA TYR A 112 3.50 2.10 -12.31
C TYR A 112 4.40 1.33 -11.35
N VAL A 113 3.83 0.93 -10.23
CA VAL A 113 4.53 0.23 -9.15
C VAL A 113 3.86 -1.12 -8.95
N ARG A 114 4.66 -2.17 -8.93
CA ARG A 114 4.24 -3.53 -8.61
C ARG A 114 5.00 -4.00 -7.38
N ALA A 115 4.31 -4.51 -6.38
CA ALA A 115 4.93 -5.17 -5.24
C ALA A 115 4.13 -6.41 -4.87
N ASP A 116 4.82 -7.48 -4.50
CA ASP A 116 4.17 -8.71 -4.08
C ASP A 116 4.17 -8.80 -2.55
N VAL A 117 2.98 -8.85 -1.97
CA VAL A 117 2.70 -9.16 -0.57
C VAL A 117 2.63 -10.67 -0.48
N VAL A 118 3.50 -11.30 0.30
CA VAL A 118 3.54 -12.76 0.45
C VAL A 118 3.45 -13.12 1.91
N ASP A 119 2.47 -13.96 2.25
CA ASP A 119 2.30 -14.59 3.56
C ASP A 119 2.27 -13.59 4.73
N VAL A 120 1.58 -12.46 4.54
CA VAL A 120 1.45 -11.46 5.61
C VAL A 120 0.27 -11.81 6.51
N PRO A 121 0.46 -11.86 7.85
CA PRO A 121 -0.60 -12.22 8.76
C PRO A 121 -1.75 -11.20 8.75
N LEU A 122 -2.97 -11.73 8.68
CA LEU A 122 -4.21 -11.02 8.93
C LEU A 122 -4.59 -11.18 10.40
N GLU A 123 -4.33 -10.14 11.20
CA GLU A 123 -4.63 -10.13 12.62
C GLU A 123 -6.09 -9.73 12.87
N VAL A 124 -6.82 -10.52 13.64
CA VAL A 124 -8.22 -10.22 13.98
C VAL A 124 -8.27 -9.11 15.01
N LEU A 125 -9.06 -8.06 14.72
CA LEU A 125 -9.22 -6.94 15.63
C LEU A 125 -9.89 -7.36 16.95
N PRO A 126 -9.55 -6.71 18.09
CA PRO A 126 -10.16 -7.03 19.37
C PRO A 126 -11.69 -6.95 19.33
N GLY A 127 -12.37 -8.01 19.77
CA GLY A 127 -13.83 -8.09 19.78
C GLY A 127 -14.51 -8.28 18.41
N ARG A 128 -13.74 -8.41 17.31
CA ARG A 128 -14.27 -8.49 15.94
C ARG A 128 -14.32 -9.89 15.34
N GLN A 129 -14.28 -10.93 16.18
CA GLN A 129 -14.32 -12.33 15.75
C GLN A 129 -15.64 -12.68 15.04
N ASN A 130 -16.75 -12.04 15.43
CA ASN A 130 -18.06 -12.25 14.81
C ASN A 130 -18.11 -11.69 13.39
N GLU A 131 -17.50 -10.54 13.15
CA GLU A 131 -17.38 -9.88 11.85
C GLU A 131 -16.51 -10.72 10.91
N LEU A 132 -15.36 -11.22 11.39
CA LEU A 132 -14.55 -12.16 10.61
C LEU A 132 -15.36 -13.43 10.28
N ARG A 133 -16.02 -14.04 11.26
CA ARG A 133 -16.82 -15.27 11.05
C ARG A 133 -17.92 -15.04 10.03
N ARG A 134 -18.62 -13.91 10.11
CA ARG A 134 -19.66 -13.52 9.15
C ARG A 134 -19.08 -13.37 7.75
N PHE A 135 -17.93 -12.71 7.62
CA PHE A 135 -17.25 -12.52 6.34
C PHE A 135 -16.81 -13.86 5.74
N VAL A 136 -16.12 -14.72 6.50
CA VAL A 136 -15.69 -16.05 6.04
C VAL A 136 -16.89 -16.92 5.63
N THR A 137 -17.99 -16.87 6.39
CA THR A 137 -19.23 -17.57 6.05
C THR A 137 -19.78 -17.08 4.71
N LYS A 138 -19.81 -15.76 4.47
CA LYS A 138 -20.22 -15.22 3.16
C LYS A 138 -19.31 -15.73 2.04
N VAL A 139 -17.99 -15.69 2.23
CA VAL A 139 -17.02 -16.16 1.22
C VAL A 139 -17.22 -17.64 0.88
N LEU A 140 -17.45 -18.51 1.87
CA LEU A 140 -17.59 -19.95 1.66
C LEU A 140 -18.92 -20.35 1.01
N PHE A 141 -20.01 -19.65 1.33
CA PHE A 141 -21.36 -20.01 0.89
C PHE A 141 -21.92 -19.14 -0.24
N SER A 142 -21.22 -18.07 -0.63
CA SER A 142 -21.60 -17.25 -1.78
C SER A 142 -21.27 -17.96 -3.09
N LYS A 143 -22.17 -17.82 -4.07
CA LYS A 143 -21.93 -18.26 -5.45
C LYS A 143 -21.12 -17.22 -6.26
N GLU A 144 -21.12 -15.98 -5.80
CA GLU A 144 -20.46 -14.84 -6.42
C GLU A 144 -19.29 -14.35 -5.56
N PRO A 145 -18.27 -13.70 -6.16
CA PRO A 145 -17.20 -13.06 -5.40
C PRO A 145 -17.75 -12.06 -4.37
N VAL A 146 -17.25 -12.13 -3.14
CA VAL A 146 -17.67 -11.25 -2.03
C VAL A 146 -16.69 -10.09 -1.91
N LYS A 147 -17.17 -8.85 -1.83
CA LYS A 147 -16.30 -7.69 -1.66
C LYS A 147 -15.73 -7.60 -0.24
N ALA A 148 -14.46 -7.23 -0.13
CA ALA A 148 -13.78 -6.82 1.09
C ALA A 148 -13.15 -5.44 0.89
N GLY A 149 -13.45 -4.50 1.77
CA GLY A 149 -12.84 -3.18 1.77
C GLY A 149 -11.49 -3.20 2.48
N ILE A 150 -10.56 -2.39 2.00
CA ILE A 150 -9.22 -2.19 2.57
C ILE A 150 -8.99 -0.68 2.71
N GLN A 151 -8.54 -0.26 3.88
CA GLN A 151 -8.21 1.15 4.14
C GLN A 151 -7.00 1.25 5.06
N GLY A 152 -6.05 2.12 4.75
CA GLY A 152 -4.84 2.23 5.55
C GLY A 152 -3.84 3.27 5.07
N VAL A 153 -2.60 3.13 5.53
CA VAL A 153 -1.46 3.93 5.07
C VAL A 153 -0.36 3.06 4.52
N ALA A 154 0.36 3.60 3.56
CA ALA A 154 1.55 3.02 2.99
C ALA A 154 2.79 3.86 3.31
N ALA A 155 3.93 3.20 3.26
CA ALA A 155 5.22 3.84 3.13
C ALA A 155 5.95 3.25 1.91
N VAL A 156 6.72 4.09 1.22
CA VAL A 156 7.48 3.69 0.04
C VAL A 156 8.90 4.20 0.13
N GLY A 157 9.85 3.34 -0.23
CA GLY A 157 11.24 3.73 -0.48
C GLY A 157 11.44 4.02 -1.95
N ILE A 158 11.81 5.25 -2.29
CA ILE A 158 11.96 5.70 -3.68
C ILE A 158 13.38 6.19 -3.96
N THR A 159 13.84 5.98 -5.18
CA THR A 159 15.07 6.57 -5.71
C THR A 159 14.70 7.55 -6.82
N VAL A 160 15.29 8.73 -6.75
CA VAL A 160 15.09 9.85 -7.67
C VAL A 160 16.44 10.28 -8.26
N PRO A 161 16.71 10.04 -9.55
CA PRO A 161 17.97 10.40 -10.19
C PRO A 161 18.33 11.88 -9.95
N GLY A 162 19.58 12.13 -9.54
CA GLY A 162 20.09 13.48 -9.29
C GLY A 162 19.74 14.11 -7.93
N LEU A 163 18.76 13.56 -7.20
CA LEU A 163 18.47 13.91 -5.80
C LEU A 163 18.99 12.84 -4.85
N THR A 164 18.80 11.58 -5.21
CA THR A 164 19.36 10.43 -4.53
C THR A 164 20.56 9.91 -5.31
N GLY A 165 21.76 9.93 -4.71
CA GLY A 165 22.96 9.30 -5.30
C GLY A 165 24.04 10.21 -5.90
N THR A 166 24.13 11.49 -5.55
CA THR A 166 25.28 12.33 -5.95
C THR A 166 25.83 13.16 -4.80
N SER A 167 26.32 12.51 -3.75
CA SER A 167 27.33 13.18 -2.92
C SER A 167 28.68 13.09 -3.66
N ARG A 168 29.37 14.23 -3.80
CA ARG A 168 30.71 14.36 -4.40
C ARG A 168 31.82 13.75 -3.51
N GLN A 169 31.48 12.74 -2.71
CA GLN A 169 32.42 11.96 -1.92
C GLN A 169 32.49 10.54 -2.50
N PRO A 170 33.69 9.99 -2.74
CA PRO A 170 33.89 8.71 -3.41
C PRO A 170 33.54 7.50 -2.54
N ARG A 171 32.54 7.62 -1.65
CA ARG A 171 32.12 6.58 -0.68
C ARG A 171 30.61 6.46 -0.48
N VAL A 172 29.76 7.16 -1.24
CA VAL A 172 28.31 7.14 -1.00
C VAL A 172 27.55 6.85 -2.30
N GLU A 173 27.33 5.57 -2.57
CA GLU A 173 26.31 5.09 -3.51
C GLU A 173 24.96 4.98 -2.75
N GLY A 174 23.84 5.45 -3.33
CA GLY A 174 22.55 4.79 -3.10
C GLY A 174 21.59 5.22 -1.98
N GLY A 175 21.40 6.51 -1.67
CA GLY A 175 20.34 6.91 -0.71
C GLY A 175 18.91 6.66 -1.22
N GLU A 176 18.04 6.01 -0.45
CA GLU A 176 16.58 5.94 -0.73
C GLU A 176 15.85 7.07 0.02
N LEU A 177 14.88 7.73 -0.63
CA LEU A 177 13.95 8.64 0.03
C LEU A 177 12.73 7.84 0.53
N ILE A 178 12.49 7.87 1.84
CA ILE A 178 11.33 7.20 2.44
C ILE A 178 10.16 8.19 2.54
N LEU A 179 9.04 7.84 1.91
CA LEU A 179 7.77 8.55 2.05
C LEU A 179 6.85 7.70 2.95
N THR A 180 6.32 8.27 4.02
CA THR A 180 5.46 7.58 5.00
C THR A 180 4.08 8.24 5.08
N GLY A 181 3.09 7.49 5.58
CA GLY A 181 1.76 8.02 5.85
C GLY A 181 0.96 8.30 4.58
N LEU A 182 1.20 7.55 3.50
CA LEU A 182 0.49 7.68 2.24
C LEU A 182 -0.88 7.00 2.36
N PRO A 183 -2.01 7.73 2.42
CA PRO A 183 -3.31 7.11 2.60
C PRO A 183 -3.69 6.31 1.36
N PHE A 184 -4.35 5.17 1.57
CA PHE A 184 -4.95 4.40 0.48
C PHE A 184 -6.23 3.70 0.92
N GLU A 185 -7.11 3.48 -0.05
CA GLU A 185 -8.35 2.73 0.10
C GLU A 185 -8.62 1.91 -1.17
N GLY A 186 -9.38 0.83 -1.02
CA GLY A 186 -9.79 0.02 -2.16
C GLY A 186 -10.70 -1.14 -1.76
N ASP A 187 -11.27 -1.79 -2.77
CA ASP A 187 -12.09 -2.98 -2.60
C ASP A 187 -11.47 -4.16 -3.34
N VAL A 188 -11.53 -5.34 -2.73
CA VAL A 188 -11.05 -6.60 -3.31
C VAL A 188 -12.19 -7.61 -3.37
N ASN A 189 -12.26 -8.37 -4.47
CA ASN A 189 -13.18 -9.49 -4.59
C ASN A 189 -12.54 -10.75 -3.98
N VAL A 190 -13.21 -11.36 -3.01
CA VAL A 190 -12.76 -12.55 -2.28
C VAL A 190 -13.69 -13.72 -2.58
N GLY A 191 -13.11 -14.84 -3.02
CA GLY A 191 -13.86 -16.00 -3.46
C GLY A 191 -14.42 -15.85 -4.88
N GLY A 192 -15.16 -16.87 -5.33
CA GLY A 192 -15.53 -17.04 -6.74
C GLY A 192 -14.41 -17.71 -7.55
N ARG A 193 -14.77 -18.48 -8.58
CA ARG A 193 -13.75 -19.10 -9.45
C ARG A 193 -12.98 -18.00 -10.16
N SER A 194 -11.66 -17.97 -9.99
CA SER A 194 -10.76 -17.18 -10.83
C SER A 194 -10.93 -17.66 -12.27
N THR A 195 -11.56 -16.84 -13.12
CA THR A 195 -11.24 -16.86 -14.55
C THR A 195 -9.90 -16.16 -14.68
N GLY A 196 -8.83 -16.97 -14.71
CA GLY A 196 -7.47 -16.48 -14.92
C GLY A 196 -7.40 -15.62 -16.17
N VAL A 197 -6.69 -14.50 -16.04
CA VAL A 197 -6.13 -13.73 -17.15
C VAL A 197 -4.67 -14.12 -17.26
#